data_AF-A0A9D8DIT6-F1
#
_entry.id   AF-A0A9D8DIT6-F1
#
_cell.length_a   1.000
_cell.length_b   1.000
_cell.length_c   1.000
_cell.angle_alpha   90.00
_cell.angle_beta   90.00
_cell.angle_gamma   90.00
#
_symmetry.space_group_name_H-M   'P 1'
#
loop_
_entity.id
_entity.type
_entity.pdbx_description
1 polymer ?
#
loop_
_entity_poly.entity_id
_entity_poly.type
_entity_poly.pdbx_seq_one_letter_code
_entity_poly.pdbx_strand_id
1 'polypeptide(L)'
;MERTFDFLVIGAQKCGTTSLWRGMDSHPEILTPSDKERRFFEVDEHYQRGVDAYIDSAFGDPRADQRLGIVSSQLMPPRVESRLKVIDRIAETCPEVKLVALLRDPIDRAASFFRFAERRSGRGGTDFGAFFERALRKHGGLESIPFVAAGCYGAILESYAARFGRERLLVLFTEELEFRPEFLYSELFEFLGVDPGHTVDGSMRLNVGGMHERISEAAMLELRTELQERVWPHVGDRNVRIGFNWWLRQVWNIEPDAEPVTIPQAVREQLAELYLPDAELLEQRLSVRAPWVKRISEERSGGSRPIASPG
;
A
#
# COMPACT_ATOMS: atom_id res chain seq x y z
N MET A 1 21.83 -21.39 -8.32
CA MET A 1 21.18 -20.11 -8.63
C MET A 1 21.13 -19.31 -7.35
N GLU A 2 21.52 -18.04 -7.38
CA GLU A 2 21.27 -17.14 -6.25
C GLU A 2 19.75 -17.02 -6.05
N ARG A 3 19.28 -17.09 -4.79
CA ARG A 3 17.86 -16.95 -4.49
C ARG A 3 17.42 -15.50 -4.70
N THR A 4 16.23 -15.30 -5.26
CA THR A 4 15.74 -13.98 -5.66
C THR A 4 14.21 -13.89 -5.48
N PHE A 5 13.63 -12.74 -5.83
CA PHE A 5 12.18 -12.53 -5.83
C PHE A 5 11.65 -12.48 -7.26
N ASP A 6 10.54 -13.16 -7.51
CA ASP A 6 9.82 -13.15 -8.79
C ASP A 6 9.01 -11.86 -8.96
N PHE A 7 8.47 -11.31 -7.87
CA PHE A 7 7.66 -10.10 -7.93
C PHE A 7 7.74 -9.21 -6.67
N LEU A 8 7.40 -7.93 -6.83
CA LEU A 8 7.25 -6.97 -5.75
C LEU A 8 5.96 -6.16 -5.95
N VAL A 9 5.07 -6.18 -4.95
CA VAL A 9 3.99 -5.20 -4.86
C VAL A 9 4.54 -3.98 -4.12
N ILE A 10 4.97 -2.98 -4.90
CA ILE A 10 5.79 -1.87 -4.41
C ILE A 10 5.00 -0.76 -3.71
N GLY A 11 3.68 -0.76 -3.86
CA GLY A 11 2.86 0.33 -3.36
C GLY A 11 1.48 0.40 -3.98
N ALA A 12 0.76 1.50 -3.75
CA ALA A 12 1.15 2.64 -2.91
C ALA A 12 0.55 2.57 -1.50
N GLN A 13 1.14 3.34 -0.57
CA GLN A 13 0.64 3.40 0.80
C GLN A 13 -0.78 3.96 0.83
N LYS A 14 -1.68 3.29 1.56
CA LYS A 14 -3.10 3.65 1.70
C LYS A 14 -3.97 3.41 0.45
N CYS A 15 -3.49 2.59 -0.47
CA CYS A 15 -4.23 2.14 -1.66
C CYS A 15 -4.79 0.71 -1.55
N GLY A 16 -4.90 0.13 -0.34
CA GLY A 16 -5.49 -1.20 -0.19
C GLY A 16 -4.54 -2.38 -0.46
N THR A 17 -3.22 -2.17 -0.49
CA THR A 17 -2.21 -3.25 -0.70
C THR A 17 -2.30 -4.40 0.29
N THR A 18 -2.85 -4.18 1.48
CA THR A 18 -3.17 -5.23 2.46
C THR A 18 -4.30 -6.15 1.99
N SER A 19 -5.36 -5.59 1.40
CA SER A 19 -6.46 -6.39 0.86
C SER A 19 -6.00 -7.17 -0.37
N LEU A 20 -5.22 -6.52 -1.24
CA LEU A 20 -4.56 -7.19 -2.37
C LEU A 20 -3.70 -8.36 -1.90
N TRP A 21 -2.83 -8.13 -0.91
CA TRP A 21 -1.96 -9.16 -0.34
C TRP A 21 -2.74 -10.38 0.15
N ARG A 22 -3.87 -10.20 0.85
CA ARG A 22 -4.68 -11.34 1.31
C ARG A 22 -5.25 -12.17 0.16
N GLY A 23 -5.68 -11.53 -0.93
CA GLY A 23 -6.14 -12.27 -2.10
C GLY A 23 -5.01 -13.05 -2.76
N MET A 24 -3.82 -12.44 -2.87
CA MET A 24 -2.63 -13.11 -3.38
C MET A 24 -2.18 -14.28 -2.50
N ASP A 25 -2.23 -14.13 -1.17
CA ASP A 25 -1.81 -15.15 -0.19
C ASP A 25 -2.72 -16.40 -0.21
N SER A 26 -3.91 -16.29 -0.80
CA SER A 26 -4.79 -17.45 -1.05
C SER A 26 -4.37 -18.31 -2.25
N HIS A 27 -3.45 -17.82 -3.09
CA HIS A 27 -3.05 -18.48 -4.32
C HIS A 27 -1.94 -19.51 -4.06
N PRO A 28 -2.10 -20.80 -4.44
CA PRO A 28 -1.17 -21.86 -4.06
C PRO A 28 0.24 -21.74 -4.68
N GLU A 29 0.35 -21.06 -5.82
CA GLU A 29 1.62 -20.76 -6.52
C GLU A 29 2.27 -19.43 -6.07
N ILE A 30 1.68 -18.69 -5.13
CA ILE A 30 2.27 -17.44 -4.62
C ILE A 30 2.73 -17.68 -3.19
N LEU A 31 3.93 -17.21 -2.87
CA LEU A 31 4.43 -17.18 -1.50
C LEU A 31 4.92 -15.78 -1.16
N THR A 32 4.43 -15.26 -0.04
CA THR A 32 4.85 -13.98 0.51
C THR A 32 5.23 -14.12 1.99
N PRO A 33 6.04 -13.21 2.56
CA PRO A 33 6.32 -13.22 3.98
C PRO A 33 5.03 -13.09 4.80
N SER A 34 4.88 -13.93 5.83
CA SER A 34 3.74 -13.84 6.75
C SER A 34 3.71 -12.52 7.55
N ASP A 35 4.87 -11.89 7.71
CA ASP A 35 5.01 -10.53 8.22
C ASP A 35 5.20 -9.53 7.07
N LYS A 36 4.07 -9.01 6.57
CA LYS A 36 4.02 -8.01 5.49
C LYS A 36 4.81 -6.73 5.79
N GLU A 37 5.08 -6.41 7.05
CA GLU A 37 5.82 -5.19 7.44
C GLU A 37 7.34 -5.41 7.54
N ARG A 38 7.82 -6.62 7.23
CA ARG A 38 9.26 -6.89 7.16
C ARG A 38 9.87 -6.20 5.94
N ARG A 39 10.73 -5.21 6.20
CA ARG A 39 11.42 -4.41 5.18
C ARG A 39 12.72 -5.08 4.78
N PHE A 40 13.11 -4.97 3.51
CA PHE A 40 14.38 -5.52 3.02
C PHE A 40 15.18 -4.43 2.31
N PHE A 41 14.70 -3.98 1.15
CA PHE A 41 15.38 -2.98 0.32
C PHE A 41 15.49 -1.61 1.00
N GLU A 42 14.54 -1.27 1.87
CA GLU A 42 14.43 0.05 2.50
C GLU A 42 15.40 0.23 3.68
N VAL A 43 15.81 -0.86 4.35
CA VAL A 43 16.57 -0.83 5.62
C VAL A 43 17.97 -1.36 5.38
N ASP A 44 18.98 -0.52 5.62
CA ASP A 44 20.38 -0.82 5.30
C ASP A 44 20.88 -2.08 6.02
N GLU A 45 20.56 -2.22 7.31
CA GLU A 45 20.92 -3.39 8.10
C GLU A 45 20.32 -4.69 7.53
N HIS A 46 19.07 -4.66 7.08
CA HIS A 46 18.42 -5.84 6.54
C HIS A 46 19.00 -6.20 5.17
N TYR A 47 19.25 -5.21 4.31
CA TYR A 47 19.85 -5.42 3.00
C TYR A 47 21.28 -5.98 3.10
N GLN A 48 22.10 -5.45 4.01
CA GLN A 48 23.48 -5.90 4.23
C GLN A 48 23.59 -7.35 4.73
N ARG A 49 22.56 -7.86 5.40
CA ARG A 49 22.49 -9.28 5.81
C ARG A 49 22.32 -10.24 4.61
N GLY A 50 21.90 -9.72 3.45
CA GLY A 50 21.76 -10.48 2.22
C GLY A 50 20.38 -11.10 2.01
N VAL A 51 20.06 -11.35 0.74
CA VAL A 51 18.76 -11.90 0.29
C VAL A 51 18.51 -13.31 0.81
N ASP A 52 19.56 -14.14 0.90
CA ASP A 52 19.46 -15.50 1.42
C ASP A 52 18.97 -15.53 2.87
N ALA A 53 19.59 -14.75 3.74
CA ALA A 53 19.19 -14.64 5.15
C ALA A 53 17.76 -14.08 5.30
N TYR A 54 17.36 -13.17 4.40
CA TYR A 54 16.00 -12.68 4.36
C TYR A 54 15.00 -13.79 4.00
N ILE A 55 15.27 -14.53 2.92
CA ILE A 55 14.40 -15.62 2.45
C ILE A 55 14.26 -16.70 3.52
N ASP A 56 15.37 -17.17 4.09
CA ASP A 56 15.37 -18.20 5.16
C ASP A 56 14.52 -17.77 6.36
N SER A 57 14.62 -16.49 6.74
CA SER A 57 13.95 -15.99 7.94
C SER A 57 12.48 -15.60 7.72
N ALA A 58 12.05 -15.39 6.47
CA ALA A 58 10.76 -14.79 6.12
C ALA A 58 9.82 -15.70 5.32
N PHE A 59 10.34 -16.63 4.52
CA PHE A 59 9.54 -17.48 3.61
C PHE A 59 9.41 -18.94 4.09
N GLY A 60 10.22 -19.37 5.07
CA GLY A 60 10.19 -20.77 5.52
C GLY A 60 10.79 -21.69 4.47
N ASP A 61 10.03 -22.69 4.02
CA ASP A 61 10.46 -23.69 3.03
C ASP A 61 9.68 -23.52 1.71
N PRO A 62 10.13 -22.64 0.80
CA PRO A 62 9.43 -22.36 -0.45
C PRO A 62 9.44 -23.58 -1.38
N ARG A 63 8.29 -23.90 -1.97
CA ARG A 63 8.23 -24.94 -3.02
C ARG A 63 8.79 -24.41 -4.34
N ALA A 64 9.30 -25.32 -5.17
CA ALA A 64 9.89 -24.96 -6.46
C ALA A 64 8.89 -24.36 -7.48
N ASP A 65 7.60 -24.62 -7.31
CA ASP A 65 6.51 -24.10 -8.15
C ASP A 65 5.94 -22.76 -7.65
N GLN A 66 6.46 -22.23 -6.53
CA GLN A 66 5.98 -20.98 -5.96
C GLN A 66 6.76 -19.78 -6.48
N ARG A 67 6.04 -18.68 -6.72
CA ARG A 67 6.58 -17.35 -6.96
C ARG A 67 6.80 -16.63 -5.64
N LEU A 68 8.03 -16.25 -5.36
CA LEU A 68 8.41 -15.55 -4.15
C LEU A 68 8.27 -14.05 -4.39
N GLY A 69 7.51 -13.36 -3.53
CA GLY A 69 7.41 -11.91 -3.64
C GLY A 69 7.22 -11.18 -2.33
N ILE A 70 7.51 -9.88 -2.36
CA ILE A 70 7.33 -8.97 -1.22
C ILE A 70 6.19 -8.01 -1.53
N VAL A 71 5.29 -7.83 -0.57
CA VAL A 71 4.21 -6.83 -0.65
C VAL A 71 4.43 -5.73 0.36
N SER A 72 5.15 -4.68 -0.04
CA SER A 72 5.49 -3.54 0.84
C SER A 72 5.15 -2.23 0.17
N SER A 73 4.26 -1.46 0.80
CA SER A 73 3.95 -0.10 0.33
C SER A 73 5.04 0.92 0.63
N GLN A 74 6.15 0.50 1.24
CA GLN A 74 7.31 1.34 1.54
C GLN A 74 8.34 1.32 0.39
N LEU A 75 8.14 0.47 -0.62
CA LEU A 75 8.99 0.41 -1.82
C LEU A 75 8.68 1.55 -2.80
N MET A 76 7.65 2.38 -2.58
CA MET A 76 7.44 3.64 -3.30
C MET A 76 7.77 4.86 -2.42
N PRO A 77 9.03 5.05 -1.97
CA PRO A 77 9.37 6.19 -1.14
C PRO A 77 9.27 7.49 -1.96
N PRO A 78 8.68 8.57 -1.41
CA PRO A 78 8.49 9.81 -2.15
C PRO A 78 9.79 10.62 -2.32
N ARG A 79 10.74 10.47 -1.41
CA ARG A 79 12.04 11.16 -1.48
C ARG A 79 12.92 10.52 -2.55
N VAL A 80 13.41 11.33 -3.48
CA VAL A 80 14.22 10.89 -4.64
C VAL A 80 15.42 10.05 -4.21
N GLU A 81 16.22 10.51 -3.24
CA GLU A 81 17.40 9.77 -2.78
C GLU A 81 17.05 8.39 -2.19
N SER A 82 16.00 8.33 -1.37
CA SER A 82 15.52 7.05 -0.84
C SER A 82 14.95 6.15 -1.93
N ARG A 83 14.30 6.73 -2.95
CA ARG A 83 13.74 6.02 -4.10
C ARG A 83 14.80 5.39 -4.97
N LEU A 84 15.81 6.16 -5.36
CA LEU A 84 16.92 5.65 -6.16
C LEU A 84 17.66 4.54 -5.41
N LYS A 85 17.94 4.72 -4.11
CA LYS A 85 18.54 3.67 -3.27
C LYS A 85 17.73 2.36 -3.31
N VAL A 86 16.41 2.43 -3.17
CA VAL A 86 15.54 1.24 -3.20
C VAL A 86 15.55 0.61 -4.60
N ILE A 87 15.43 1.40 -5.65
CA ILE A 87 15.44 0.95 -7.05
C ILE A 87 16.75 0.24 -7.39
N ASP A 88 17.90 0.82 -7.01
CA ASP A 88 19.21 0.24 -7.28
C ASP A 88 19.36 -1.11 -6.58
N ARG A 89 18.98 -1.19 -5.30
CA ARG A 89 19.01 -2.44 -4.54
C ARG A 89 18.10 -3.53 -5.11
N ILE A 90 16.90 -3.17 -5.56
CA ILE A 90 16.00 -4.11 -6.23
C ILE A 90 16.68 -4.62 -7.49
N ALA A 91 17.25 -3.74 -8.30
CA ALA A 91 17.83 -4.14 -9.57
C ALA A 91 19.13 -4.95 -9.44
N GLU A 92 19.88 -4.75 -8.35
CA GLU A 92 21.02 -5.59 -7.98
C GLU A 92 20.59 -6.99 -7.52
N THR A 93 19.49 -7.11 -6.77
CA THR A 93 19.04 -8.39 -6.17
C THR A 93 18.15 -9.21 -7.09
N CYS A 94 17.24 -8.56 -7.83
CA CYS A 94 16.23 -9.19 -8.66
C CYS A 94 16.03 -8.38 -9.96
N PRO A 95 17.00 -8.39 -10.89
CA PRO A 95 16.95 -7.58 -12.12
C PRO A 95 15.75 -7.93 -13.02
N GLU A 96 15.26 -9.17 -12.91
CA GLU A 96 14.16 -9.68 -13.73
C GLU A 96 12.78 -9.55 -13.06
N VAL A 97 12.69 -8.86 -11.92
CA VAL A 97 11.49 -8.83 -11.09
C VAL A 97 10.29 -8.18 -11.78
N LYS A 98 9.10 -8.71 -11.51
CA LYS A 98 7.83 -8.09 -11.88
C LYS A 98 7.37 -7.13 -10.78
N LEU A 99 7.05 -5.91 -11.15
CA LEU A 99 6.64 -4.83 -10.24
C LEU A 99 5.13 -4.62 -10.36
N VAL A 100 4.45 -4.50 -9.23
CA VAL A 100 3.00 -4.23 -9.16
C VAL A 100 2.78 -3.00 -8.30
N ALA A 101 2.05 -2.01 -8.83
CA ALA A 101 1.63 -0.82 -8.10
C ALA A 101 0.10 -0.73 -8.07
N LEU A 102 -0.49 -0.81 -6.89
CA LEU A 102 -1.90 -0.54 -6.65
C LEU A 102 -2.09 0.93 -6.26
N LEU A 103 -2.78 1.69 -7.10
CA LEU A 103 -2.97 3.11 -6.93
C LEU A 103 -4.40 3.44 -6.52
N ARG A 104 -4.58 4.65 -5.99
CA ARG A 104 -5.85 5.24 -5.59
C ARG A 104 -5.79 6.71 -5.94
N ASP A 105 -6.93 7.36 -6.13
CA ASP A 105 -6.99 8.81 -6.11
C ASP A 105 -6.06 9.42 -5.03
N PRO A 106 -5.10 10.27 -5.42
CA PRO A 106 -4.06 10.75 -4.51
C PRO A 106 -4.61 11.69 -3.42
N ILE A 107 -5.75 12.34 -3.63
CA ILE A 107 -6.47 13.16 -2.65
C ILE A 107 -7.19 12.27 -1.64
N ASP A 108 -7.90 11.24 -2.11
CA ASP A 108 -8.53 10.27 -1.20
C ASP A 108 -7.48 9.46 -0.41
N ARG A 109 -6.34 9.16 -1.05
CA ARG A 109 -5.18 8.53 -0.40
C ARG A 109 -4.61 9.44 0.69
N ALA A 110 -4.54 10.77 0.46
CA ALA A 110 -4.13 11.74 1.48
C ALA A 110 -5.10 11.78 2.67
N ALA A 111 -6.42 11.76 2.44
CA ALA A 111 -7.42 11.61 3.50
C ALA A 111 -7.26 10.30 4.28
N SER A 112 -6.98 9.19 3.59
CA SER A 112 -6.71 7.91 4.24
C SER A 112 -5.43 7.92 5.08
N PHE A 113 -4.39 8.64 4.62
CA PHE A 113 -3.18 8.85 5.41
C PHE A 113 -3.46 9.68 6.67
N PHE A 114 -4.25 10.75 6.54
CA PHE A 114 -4.67 11.57 7.68
C PHE A 114 -5.38 10.74 8.76
N ARG A 115 -6.37 9.90 8.39
CA ARG A 115 -7.02 8.97 9.34
C ARG A 115 -6.01 8.10 10.09
N PHE A 116 -5.06 7.54 9.34
CA PHE A 116 -4.00 6.73 9.92
C PHE A 116 -3.10 7.53 10.87
N ALA A 117 -2.72 8.75 10.51
CA ALA A 117 -1.87 9.62 11.31
C ALA A 117 -2.57 10.08 12.60
N GLU A 118 -3.84 10.49 12.53
CA GLU A 118 -4.62 10.88 13.71
C GLU A 118 -4.76 9.72 14.69
N ARG A 119 -5.14 8.53 14.22
CA ARG A 119 -5.21 7.31 15.04
C ARG A 119 -3.88 7.03 15.74
N ARG A 120 -2.78 7.05 14.99
CA ARG A 120 -1.43 6.77 15.51
C ARG A 120 -0.94 7.84 16.49
N SER A 121 -1.41 9.08 16.36
CA SER A 121 -1.02 10.17 17.25
C SER A 121 -1.64 10.06 18.64
N GLY A 122 -2.79 9.36 18.76
CA GLY A 122 -3.56 9.27 20.00
C GLY A 122 -4.16 10.60 20.47
N ARG A 123 -4.05 11.69 19.69
CA ARG A 123 -4.50 13.03 20.07
C ARG A 123 -5.97 13.25 19.76
N GLY A 124 -6.43 12.72 18.62
CA GLY A 124 -7.79 12.88 18.11
C GLY A 124 -8.19 14.34 17.88
N GLY A 125 -9.33 14.54 17.21
CA GLY A 125 -10.01 15.84 17.16
C GLY A 125 -9.38 16.93 16.28
N THR A 126 -8.34 16.63 15.49
CA THR A 126 -7.87 17.57 14.44
C THR A 126 -8.71 17.34 13.18
N ASP A 127 -9.11 18.40 12.47
CA ASP A 127 -9.66 18.26 11.11
C ASP A 127 -8.56 18.17 10.05
N PHE A 128 -8.91 17.72 8.83
CA PHE A 128 -7.94 17.55 7.75
C PHE A 128 -7.23 18.85 7.37
N GLY A 129 -7.95 19.98 7.37
CA GLY A 129 -7.39 21.29 7.02
C GLY A 129 -6.31 21.72 8.01
N ALA A 130 -6.60 21.65 9.30
CA ALA A 130 -5.63 21.97 10.35
C ALA A 130 -4.40 21.03 10.32
N PHE A 131 -4.61 19.74 10.05
CA PHE A 131 -3.53 18.77 9.86
C PHE A 131 -2.63 19.14 8.66
N PHE A 132 -3.25 19.46 7.52
CA PHE A 132 -2.58 19.84 6.29
C PHE A 132 -1.77 21.13 6.47
N GLU A 133 -2.37 22.18 7.04
CA GLU A 133 -1.71 23.46 7.32
C GLU A 133 -0.49 23.31 8.23
N ARG A 134 -0.60 22.46 9.26
CA ARG A 134 0.53 22.14 10.14
C ARG A 134 1.66 21.46 9.37
N ALA A 135 1.33 20.54 8.45
CA ALA A 135 2.32 19.88 7.61
C ALA A 135 2.98 20.87 6.64
N LEU A 136 2.19 21.74 6.00
CA LEU A 136 2.67 22.76 5.08
C LEU A 136 3.64 23.72 5.77
N ARG A 137 3.28 24.26 6.94
CA ARG A 137 4.20 25.11 7.74
C ARG A 137 5.50 24.40 8.11
N LYS A 138 5.42 23.12 8.45
CA LYS A 138 6.60 22.33 8.86
C LYS A 138 7.55 22.07 7.70
N HIS A 139 7.01 21.83 6.51
CA HIS A 139 7.78 21.35 5.35
C HIS A 139 8.05 22.43 4.29
N GLY A 140 7.42 23.60 4.38
CA GLY A 140 7.68 24.77 3.53
C GLY A 140 7.08 24.69 2.12
N GLY A 141 6.55 23.55 1.69
CA GLY A 141 5.90 23.38 0.39
C GLY A 141 5.24 22.01 0.23
N LEU A 142 4.27 21.90 -0.68
CA LEU A 142 3.44 20.69 -0.87
C LEU A 142 4.27 19.45 -1.22
N GLU A 143 5.19 19.59 -2.17
CA GLU A 143 6.09 18.51 -2.61
C GLU A 143 7.05 18.03 -1.50
N SER A 144 7.27 18.85 -0.48
CA SER A 144 8.12 18.51 0.66
C SER A 144 7.33 17.82 1.79
N ILE A 145 5.99 17.81 1.74
CA ILE A 145 5.15 17.10 2.71
C ILE A 145 5.16 15.61 2.35
N PRO A 146 5.69 14.72 3.21
CA PRO A 146 5.91 13.32 2.83
C PRO A 146 4.67 12.57 2.38
N PHE A 147 3.52 12.81 3.02
CA PHE A 147 2.29 12.15 2.59
C PHE A 147 1.78 12.72 1.28
N VAL A 148 1.91 14.02 1.01
CA VAL A 148 1.47 14.61 -0.26
C VAL A 148 2.35 14.09 -1.40
N ALA A 149 3.68 14.15 -1.25
CA ALA A 149 4.63 13.64 -2.23
C ALA A 149 4.44 12.14 -2.54
N ALA A 150 3.96 11.35 -1.58
CA ALA A 150 3.65 9.93 -1.80
C ALA A 150 2.44 9.70 -2.74
N GLY A 151 1.67 10.75 -3.06
CA GLY A 151 0.62 10.73 -4.08
C GLY A 151 1.10 11.10 -5.49
N CYS A 152 2.35 11.54 -5.65
CA CYS A 152 2.95 11.84 -6.96
C CYS A 152 3.44 10.53 -7.63
N TYR A 153 2.50 9.68 -8.03
CA TYR A 153 2.80 8.35 -8.55
C TYR A 153 3.55 8.39 -9.88
N GLY A 154 3.23 9.34 -10.76
CA GLY A 154 3.86 9.50 -12.07
C GLY A 154 5.38 9.60 -11.94
N ALA A 155 5.85 10.57 -11.16
CA ALA A 155 7.27 10.76 -10.89
C ALA A 155 7.95 9.55 -10.22
N ILE A 156 7.24 8.84 -9.34
CA ILE A 156 7.78 7.65 -8.66
C ILE A 156 7.90 6.48 -9.64
N LEU A 157 6.83 6.17 -10.37
CA LEU A 157 6.75 5.01 -11.25
C LEU A 157 7.56 5.20 -12.54
N GLU A 158 7.76 6.42 -13.01
CA GLU A 158 8.70 6.71 -14.09
C GLU A 158 10.12 6.29 -13.71
N SER A 159 10.55 6.51 -12.46
CA SER A 159 11.87 6.07 -11.99
C SER A 159 12.01 4.54 -12.03
N TYR A 160 10.94 3.83 -11.68
CA TYR A 160 10.90 2.36 -11.77
C TYR A 160 10.91 1.88 -13.22
N ALA A 161 10.05 2.43 -14.07
CA ALA A 161 9.97 2.05 -15.48
C ALA A 161 11.29 2.34 -16.23
N ALA A 162 11.96 3.44 -15.90
CA ALA A 162 13.28 3.77 -16.46
C ALA A 162 14.35 2.72 -16.11
N ARG A 163 14.24 2.05 -14.95
CA ARG A 163 15.23 1.05 -14.50
C ARG A 163 14.91 -0.37 -14.95
N PHE A 164 13.63 -0.75 -14.94
CA PHE A 164 13.18 -2.14 -15.13
C PHE A 164 12.46 -2.39 -16.47
N GLY A 165 12.12 -1.33 -17.20
CA GLY A 165 11.23 -1.41 -18.36
C GLY A 165 9.76 -1.30 -17.95
N ARG A 166 8.95 -0.80 -18.89
CA ARG A 166 7.50 -0.59 -18.67
C ARG A 166 6.74 -1.92 -18.60
N GLU A 167 7.19 -2.91 -19.36
CA GLU A 167 6.63 -4.25 -19.45
C GLU A 167 6.72 -5.04 -18.13
N ARG A 168 7.66 -4.66 -17.25
CA ARG A 168 7.79 -5.25 -15.91
C ARG A 168 6.97 -4.52 -14.85
N LEU A 169 6.21 -3.49 -15.21
CA LEU A 169 5.40 -2.73 -14.26
C LEU A 169 3.91 -2.89 -14.56
N LEU A 170 3.18 -3.59 -13.70
CA LEU A 170 1.73 -3.60 -13.69
C LEU A 170 1.20 -2.50 -12.77
N VAL A 171 0.25 -1.70 -13.27
CA VAL A 171 -0.43 -0.67 -12.48
C VAL A 171 -1.90 -1.03 -12.38
N LEU A 172 -2.39 -1.18 -11.15
CA LEU A 172 -3.76 -1.54 -10.80
C LEU A 172 -4.41 -0.40 -10.01
N PHE A 173 -5.75 -0.41 -9.90
CA PHE A 173 -6.48 0.62 -9.17
C PHE A 173 -7.32 0.06 -8.02
N THR A 174 -7.39 0.82 -6.92
CA THR A 174 -8.16 0.46 -5.72
C THR A 174 -9.65 0.32 -6.05
N GLU A 175 -10.14 1.17 -6.94
CA GLU A 175 -11.52 1.14 -7.44
C GLU A 175 -11.83 -0.20 -8.12
N GLU A 176 -10.87 -0.80 -8.84
CA GLU A 176 -11.06 -2.11 -9.47
C GLU A 176 -11.02 -3.24 -8.44
N LEU A 177 -10.18 -3.11 -7.41
CA LEU A 177 -10.16 -4.04 -6.28
C LEU A 177 -11.49 -4.01 -5.51
N GLU A 178 -12.18 -2.87 -5.50
CA GLU A 178 -13.48 -2.70 -4.84
C GLU A 178 -14.63 -3.26 -5.67
N PHE A 179 -14.68 -2.91 -6.96
CA PHE A 179 -15.87 -3.12 -7.78
C PHE A 179 -15.74 -4.24 -8.82
N ARG A 180 -14.52 -4.70 -9.13
CA ARG A 180 -14.23 -5.77 -10.10
C ARG A 180 -13.03 -6.64 -9.67
N PRO A 181 -13.01 -7.19 -8.44
CA PRO A 181 -11.86 -7.90 -7.91
C PRO A 181 -11.47 -9.12 -8.75
N GLU A 182 -12.42 -9.84 -9.35
CA GLU A 182 -12.16 -11.01 -10.17
C GLU A 182 -11.33 -10.67 -11.42
N PHE A 183 -11.65 -9.55 -12.06
CA PHE A 183 -10.89 -9.06 -13.21
C PHE A 183 -9.48 -8.62 -12.79
N LEU A 184 -9.37 -7.87 -11.69
CA LEU A 184 -8.09 -7.39 -11.18
C LEU A 184 -7.16 -8.55 -10.79
N TYR A 185 -7.68 -9.57 -10.09
CA TYR A 185 -6.86 -10.73 -9.71
C TYR A 185 -6.47 -11.59 -10.89
N SER A 186 -7.36 -11.79 -11.87
CA SER A 186 -7.02 -12.49 -13.12
C SER A 186 -5.87 -11.80 -13.86
N GLU A 187 -5.95 -10.47 -14.04
CA GLU A 187 -4.88 -9.66 -14.66
C GLU A 187 -3.57 -9.74 -13.85
N LEU A 188 -3.66 -9.63 -12.52
CA LEU A 188 -2.50 -9.77 -11.64
C LEU A 188 -1.84 -11.14 -11.77
N PHE A 189 -2.61 -12.22 -11.72
CA PHE A 189 -2.09 -13.59 -11.77
C PHE A 189 -1.50 -13.93 -13.14
N GLU A 190 -2.15 -13.50 -14.23
CA GLU A 190 -1.61 -13.59 -15.59
C GLU A 190 -0.27 -12.84 -15.67
N PHE A 191 -0.23 -11.60 -15.17
CA PHE A 191 0.99 -10.81 -15.15
C PHE A 191 2.09 -11.50 -14.35
N LEU A 192 1.78 -12.10 -13.20
CA LEU A 192 2.76 -12.84 -12.38
C LEU A 192 3.18 -14.17 -13.00
N GLY A 193 2.39 -14.72 -13.93
CA GLY A 193 2.67 -16.00 -14.59
C GLY A 193 2.32 -17.20 -13.70
N VAL A 194 1.21 -17.09 -12.98
CA VAL A 194 0.55 -18.17 -12.20
C VAL A 194 -0.87 -18.37 -12.74
N ASP A 195 -1.62 -19.37 -12.26
CA ASP A 195 -2.97 -19.66 -12.76
C ASP A 195 -3.94 -18.44 -12.68
N PRO A 196 -4.32 -17.83 -13.82
CA PRO A 196 -5.25 -16.69 -13.82
C PRO A 196 -6.69 -17.11 -13.47
N GLY A 197 -7.01 -18.40 -13.49
CA GLY A 197 -8.31 -18.95 -13.14
C GLY A 197 -8.54 -19.12 -11.63
N HIS A 198 -7.53 -18.89 -10.78
CA HIS A 198 -7.66 -19.00 -9.33
C HIS A 198 -8.68 -17.98 -8.80
N THR A 199 -9.64 -18.47 -8.01
CA THR A 199 -10.69 -17.62 -7.44
C THR A 199 -10.30 -17.13 -6.07
N VAL A 200 -10.39 -15.81 -5.86
CA VAL A 200 -10.23 -15.18 -4.55
C VAL A 200 -11.60 -15.07 -3.89
N ASP A 201 -11.68 -15.38 -2.59
CA ASP A 201 -12.92 -15.26 -1.83
C ASP A 201 -13.47 -13.81 -1.87
N GLY A 202 -14.60 -13.62 -2.55
CA GLY A 202 -15.30 -12.34 -2.67
C GLY A 202 -15.86 -11.80 -1.35
N SER A 203 -15.85 -12.60 -0.27
CA SER A 203 -16.14 -12.10 1.08
C SER A 203 -15.02 -11.19 1.64
N MET A 204 -13.83 -11.23 1.03
CA MET A 204 -12.71 -10.37 1.40
C MET A 204 -12.99 -8.91 1.01
N ARG A 205 -13.57 -8.18 1.96
CA ARG A 205 -13.78 -6.74 1.82
C ARG A 205 -12.47 -5.97 1.85
N LEU A 206 -12.43 -4.86 1.13
CA LEU A 206 -11.39 -3.84 1.28
C LEU A 206 -11.28 -3.43 2.75
N ASN A 207 -10.06 -3.37 3.27
CA ASN A 207 -9.83 -2.90 4.62
C ASN A 207 -10.03 -1.38 4.65
N VAL A 208 -11.23 -0.97 5.06
CA VAL A 208 -11.55 0.42 5.34
C VAL A 208 -10.95 0.76 6.70
N GLY A 209 -9.78 1.39 6.69
CA GLY A 209 -9.18 1.90 7.93
C GLY A 209 -10.07 2.93 8.61
N GLY A 210 -9.91 3.11 9.91
CA GLY A 210 -10.61 4.11 10.70
C GLY A 210 -9.71 4.94 11.60
N MET A 211 -10.29 5.98 12.20
CA MET A 211 -9.64 6.89 13.16
C MET A 211 -9.61 6.31 14.58
N HIS A 212 -10.52 5.40 14.91
CA HIS A 212 -10.71 4.90 16.27
C HIS A 212 -10.26 3.45 16.45
N GLU A 213 -9.78 3.17 17.66
CA GLU A 213 -9.40 1.84 18.11
C GLU A 213 -10.34 1.36 19.22
N ARG A 214 -10.81 0.12 19.15
CA ARG A 214 -11.72 -0.50 20.14
C ARG A 214 -11.08 -0.56 21.53
N ILE A 215 -9.79 -0.85 21.58
CA ILE A 215 -8.96 -0.82 22.79
C ILE A 215 -7.68 -0.04 22.54
N SER A 216 -7.17 0.61 23.60
CA SER A 216 -5.93 1.41 23.55
C SER A 216 -4.70 0.54 23.27
N GLU A 217 -3.59 1.13 22.81
CA GLU A 217 -2.31 0.42 22.64
C GLU A 217 -1.80 -0.22 23.96
N ALA A 218 -2.11 0.37 25.12
CA ALA A 218 -1.77 -0.23 26.43
C ALA A 218 -2.58 -1.50 26.69
N ALA A 219 -3.91 -1.45 26.52
CA ALA A 219 -4.77 -2.62 26.65
C ALA A 219 -4.46 -3.70 25.59
N MET A 220 -4.06 -3.29 24.38
CA MET A 220 -3.60 -4.19 23.32
C MET A 220 -2.31 -4.93 23.72
N LEU A 221 -1.38 -4.24 24.39
CA LEU A 221 -0.15 -4.84 24.88
C LEU A 221 -0.44 -5.88 25.97
N GLU A 222 -1.33 -5.57 26.90
CA GLU A 222 -1.79 -6.51 27.94
C GLU A 222 -2.44 -7.75 27.32
N LEU A 223 -3.38 -7.56 26.40
CA LEU A 223 -4.04 -8.65 25.68
C LEU A 223 -3.04 -9.54 24.93
N ARG A 224 -2.04 -8.94 24.26
CA ARG A 224 -1.00 -9.71 23.57
C ARG A 224 -0.12 -10.49 24.53
N THR A 225 0.15 -9.96 25.72
CA THR A 225 0.91 -10.65 26.76
C THR A 225 0.15 -11.88 27.25
N GLU A 226 -1.13 -11.72 27.58
CA GLU A 226 -2.02 -12.84 27.95
C GLU A 226 -2.10 -13.91 26.83
N LEU A 227 -2.27 -13.51 25.57
CA LEU A 227 -2.28 -14.44 24.44
C LEU A 227 -0.93 -15.17 24.29
N GLN A 228 0.18 -14.47 24.51
CA GLN A 228 1.53 -15.03 24.42
C GLN A 228 1.84 -16.01 25.56
N GLU A 229 1.26 -15.82 26.74
CA GLU A 229 1.44 -16.71 27.89
C GLU A 229 0.47 -17.90 27.88
N ARG A 230 -0.77 -17.71 27.39
CA ARG A 230 -1.87 -18.67 27.60
C ARG A 230 -2.38 -19.36 26.34
N VAL A 231 -2.13 -18.79 25.15
CA VAL A 231 -2.65 -19.32 23.89
C VAL A 231 -1.51 -19.79 22.98
N TRP A 232 -0.55 -18.91 22.70
CA TRP A 232 0.52 -19.19 21.75
C TRP A 232 1.45 -20.36 22.09
N PRO A 233 1.69 -20.74 23.36
CA PRO A 233 2.42 -21.97 23.67
C PRO A 233 1.70 -23.26 23.23
N HIS A 234 0.39 -23.19 22.98
CA HIS A 234 -0.44 -24.33 22.56
C HIS A 234 -0.81 -24.32 21.07
N VAL A 235 -0.40 -23.28 20.32
CA VAL A 235 -0.61 -23.16 18.88
C VAL A 235 0.75 -23.27 18.19
N GLY A 236 1.04 -24.46 17.64
CA GLY A 236 2.35 -24.75 17.03
C GLY A 236 2.62 -24.02 15.72
N ASP A 237 1.59 -23.50 15.06
CA ASP A 237 1.73 -22.80 13.79
C ASP A 237 2.04 -21.31 14.00
N ARG A 238 3.27 -20.92 13.68
CA ARG A 238 3.75 -19.54 13.76
C ARG A 238 2.98 -18.60 12.83
N ASN A 239 2.54 -19.07 11.66
CA ASN A 239 1.80 -18.27 10.69
C ASN A 239 0.37 -18.01 11.19
N VAL A 240 -0.26 -18.98 11.86
CA VAL A 240 -1.55 -18.78 12.54
C VAL A 240 -1.43 -17.66 13.59
N ARG A 241 -0.38 -17.69 14.42
CA ARG A 241 -0.14 -16.64 15.42
C ARG A 241 0.08 -15.26 14.79
N ILE A 242 0.88 -15.18 13.73
CA ILE A 242 1.15 -13.91 13.03
C ILE A 242 -0.14 -13.37 12.42
N GLY A 243 -0.89 -14.21 11.70
CA GLY A 243 -2.16 -13.88 11.08
C GLY A 243 -3.21 -13.40 12.10
N PHE A 244 -3.34 -14.09 13.24
CA PHE A 244 -4.27 -13.68 14.30
C PHE A 244 -3.88 -12.35 14.94
N ASN A 245 -2.61 -12.15 15.34
CA ASN A 245 -2.17 -10.89 15.94
C ASN A 245 -2.38 -9.71 15.00
N TRP A 246 -2.14 -9.94 13.71
CA TRP A 246 -2.41 -8.96 12.68
C TRP A 246 -3.91 -8.69 12.54
N TRP A 247 -4.76 -9.72 12.47
CA TRP A 247 -6.23 -9.59 12.44
C TRP A 247 -6.73 -8.79 13.64
N LEU A 248 -6.30 -9.18 14.85
CA LEU A 248 -6.69 -8.54 16.08
C LEU A 248 -6.38 -7.03 16.04
N ARG A 249 -5.18 -6.66 15.57
CA ARG A 249 -4.73 -5.27 15.56
C ARG A 249 -5.28 -4.44 14.41
N GLN A 250 -5.36 -5.01 13.21
CA GLN A 250 -5.61 -4.27 11.96
C GLN A 250 -7.03 -4.45 11.42
N VAL A 251 -7.82 -5.33 12.03
CA VAL A 251 -9.20 -5.62 11.62
C VAL A 251 -10.12 -5.48 12.81
N TRP A 252 -9.89 -6.27 13.87
CA TRP A 252 -10.76 -6.25 15.03
C TRP A 252 -10.53 -5.04 15.91
N ASN A 253 -9.33 -4.46 15.99
CA ASN A 253 -9.15 -3.27 16.82
C ASN A 253 -9.58 -1.98 16.10
N ILE A 254 -9.68 -1.96 14.77
CA ILE A 254 -9.99 -0.74 14.03
C ILE A 254 -11.50 -0.62 13.83
N GLU A 255 -12.09 0.49 14.30
CA GLU A 255 -13.48 0.81 14.01
C GLU A 255 -13.55 1.60 12.70
N PRO A 256 -14.27 1.13 11.68
CA PRO A 256 -14.47 1.91 10.46
C PRO A 256 -15.17 3.23 10.79
N ASP A 257 -14.66 4.34 10.25
CA ASP A 257 -15.34 5.63 10.42
C ASP A 257 -16.68 5.61 9.69
N ALA A 258 -17.73 6.08 10.34
CA ALA A 258 -19.07 6.19 9.73
C ALA A 258 -19.12 7.23 8.60
N GLU A 259 -18.28 8.28 8.67
CA GLU A 259 -18.30 9.41 7.74
C GLU A 259 -16.97 9.58 6.98
N PRO A 260 -17.00 9.96 5.69
CA PRO A 260 -15.83 10.36 4.92
C PRO A 260 -15.06 11.53 5.56
N VAL A 261 -13.74 11.58 5.34
CA VAL A 261 -12.95 12.76 5.75
C VAL A 261 -13.41 13.97 4.93
N THR A 262 -13.84 15.03 5.62
CA THR A 262 -14.07 16.32 4.99
C THR A 262 -12.73 17.01 4.69
N ILE A 263 -12.44 17.22 3.41
CA ILE A 263 -11.28 17.99 2.94
C ILE A 263 -11.78 19.37 2.51
N PRO A 264 -11.24 20.47 3.07
CA PRO A 264 -11.62 21.82 2.64
C PRO A 264 -11.38 22.04 1.15
N GLN A 265 -12.29 22.76 0.48
CA GLN A 265 -12.24 22.98 -0.97
C GLN A 265 -10.91 23.60 -1.43
N ALA A 266 -10.42 24.62 -0.73
CA ALA A 266 -9.13 25.25 -1.03
C ALA A 266 -7.94 24.27 -0.95
N VAL A 267 -8.02 23.26 -0.07
CA VAL A 267 -6.99 22.22 0.04
C VAL A 267 -7.12 21.21 -1.10
N ARG A 268 -8.35 20.86 -1.53
CA ARG A 268 -8.58 20.03 -2.72
C ARG A 268 -7.99 20.68 -3.96
N GLU A 269 -8.24 21.96 -4.17
CA GLU A 269 -7.70 22.73 -5.30
C GLU A 269 -6.17 22.73 -5.32
N GLN A 270 -5.52 22.99 -4.18
CA GLN A 270 -4.05 22.93 -4.06
C GLN A 270 -3.49 21.53 -4.38
N LEU A 271 -4.12 20.48 -3.86
CA LEU A 271 -3.71 19.10 -4.14
C LEU A 271 -3.96 18.75 -5.61
N ALA A 272 -5.07 19.20 -6.19
CA ALA A 272 -5.43 18.97 -7.58
C ALA A 272 -4.45 19.63 -8.54
N GLU A 273 -4.03 20.86 -8.25
CA GLU A 273 -3.01 21.58 -9.01
C GLU A 273 -1.67 20.83 -9.02
N LEU A 274 -1.29 20.22 -7.90
CA LEU A 274 -0.09 19.38 -7.82
C LEU A 274 -0.22 18.05 -8.56
N TYR A 275 -1.33 17.33 -8.37
CA TYR A 275 -1.45 15.95 -8.86
C TYR A 275 -1.86 15.84 -10.32
N LEU A 276 -2.48 16.86 -10.91
CA LEU A 276 -2.91 16.77 -12.31
C LEU A 276 -1.74 16.60 -13.29
N PRO A 277 -0.66 17.41 -13.23
CA PRO A 277 0.53 17.18 -14.08
C PRO A 277 1.21 15.84 -13.80
N ASP A 278 1.21 15.36 -12.54
CA ASP A 278 1.78 14.05 -12.21
C ASP A 278 0.94 12.89 -12.79
N ALA A 279 -0.39 13.02 -12.81
CA ALA A 279 -1.26 12.04 -13.43
C ALA A 279 -1.07 12.00 -14.97
N GLU A 280 -0.74 13.12 -15.60
CA GLU A 280 -0.37 13.16 -17.02
C GLU A 280 0.91 12.38 -17.30
N LEU A 281 1.88 12.35 -16.37
CA LEU A 281 3.08 11.50 -16.50
C LEU A 281 2.73 10.01 -16.56
N LEU A 282 1.73 9.55 -15.78
CA LEU A 282 1.26 8.17 -15.84
C LEU A 282 0.75 7.81 -17.25
N GLU A 283 -0.02 8.68 -17.89
CA GLU A 283 -0.53 8.43 -19.22
C GLU A 283 0.57 8.55 -20.28
N GLN A 284 1.36 9.63 -20.26
CA GLN A 284 2.35 9.93 -21.29
C GLN A 284 3.56 8.99 -21.26
N ARG A 285 4.00 8.57 -20.06
CA ARG A 285 5.23 7.78 -19.89
C ARG A 285 4.95 6.30 -19.70
N LEU A 286 3.80 5.96 -19.12
CA LEU A 286 3.46 4.59 -18.77
C LEU A 286 2.20 4.09 -19.48
N SER A 287 1.55 4.88 -20.34
CA SER A 287 0.28 4.51 -20.98
C SER A 287 -0.79 4.06 -19.97
N VAL A 288 -0.74 4.60 -18.75
CA VAL A 288 -1.66 4.30 -17.65
C VAL A 288 -2.66 5.44 -17.52
N ARG A 289 -3.94 5.15 -17.79
CA ARG A 289 -5.02 6.12 -17.60
C ARG A 289 -5.57 6.05 -16.19
N ALA A 290 -5.20 7.03 -15.38
CA ALA A 290 -5.69 7.16 -14.02
C ALA A 290 -7.20 7.53 -14.01
N PRO A 291 -8.08 6.76 -13.33
CA PRO A 291 -9.52 7.00 -13.34
C PRO A 291 -9.93 8.32 -12.64
N TRP A 292 -9.04 8.88 -11.82
CA TRP A 292 -9.28 10.13 -11.10
C TRP A 292 -8.97 11.41 -11.88
N VAL A 293 -8.34 11.34 -13.05
CA VAL A 293 -7.90 12.55 -13.79
C VAL A 293 -9.07 13.50 -14.07
N LYS A 294 -10.22 12.96 -14.49
CA LYS A 294 -11.44 13.74 -14.70
C LYS A 294 -11.89 14.44 -13.41
N ARG A 295 -11.94 13.70 -12.30
CA ARG A 295 -12.36 14.22 -10.99
C ARG A 295 -11.43 15.33 -10.50
N ILE A 296 -10.10 15.14 -10.57
CA ILE A 296 -9.12 16.14 -10.17
C ILE A 296 -9.22 17.40 -11.05
N SER A 297 -9.51 17.25 -12.35
CA SER A 297 -9.70 18.38 -13.27
C SER A 297 -10.93 19.23 -12.90
N GLU A 298 -12.01 18.59 -12.44
CA GLU A 298 -13.21 19.27 -11.94
C GLU A 298 -12.92 20.01 -10.62
N GLU A 299 -12.16 19.41 -9.71
CA GLU A 299 -11.75 20.04 -8.45
C GLU A 299 -10.87 21.28 -8.69
N ARG A 300 -9.93 21.22 -9.64
CA ARG A 300 -9.06 22.36 -10.01
C ARG A 300 -9.86 23.54 -10.59
N SER A 301 -10.96 23.28 -11.28
CA SER A 301 -11.79 24.32 -11.91
C SER A 301 -12.83 24.92 -10.98
N GLY A 302 -12.86 24.53 -9.69
CA GLY A 302 -13.82 25.02 -8.71
C GLY A 302 -15.24 24.45 -8.89
N GLY A 303 -15.38 23.33 -9.63
CA GLY A 303 -16.67 22.69 -9.87
C GLY A 303 -17.24 22.06 -8.61
N SER A 304 -18.38 22.56 -8.11
CA SER A 304 -19.12 21.96 -7.00
C SER A 304 -19.71 20.60 -7.40
N ARG A 305 -19.46 19.55 -6.60
CA ARG A 305 -20.22 18.28 -6.70
C ARG A 305 -21.72 18.53 -6.51
N PRO A 306 -22.62 17.90 -7.29
CA PRO A 306 -23.89 17.48 -6.74
C PRO A 306 -23.62 16.37 -5.71
N ILE A 307 -24.16 16.53 -4.51
CA ILE A 307 -24.13 15.49 -3.48
C ILE A 307 -24.87 14.29 -4.06
N ALA A 308 -24.17 13.17 -4.26
CA ALA A 308 -24.82 11.91 -4.58
C ALA A 308 -25.58 11.46 -3.33
N SER A 309 -26.91 11.61 -3.37
CA SER A 309 -27.80 11.00 -2.37
C SER A 309 -27.66 9.49 -2.46
N PRO A 310 -27.61 8.76 -1.33
CA PRO A 310 -27.71 7.32 -1.35
C PRO A 310 -29.13 6.93 -1.80
N GLY A 311 -29.21 6.13 -2.86
CA GLY A 311 -30.41 5.42 -3.29
C GLY A 311 -30.29 3.93 -2.99
#